data_AF-A0A3C0U9N3-F1
#
_entry.id   AF-A0A3C0U9N3-F1
#
_cell.length_a   1.000
_cell.length_b   1.000
_cell.length_c   1.000
_cell.angle_alpha   90.00
_cell.angle_beta   90.00
_cell.angle_gamma   90.00
#
_symmetry.space_group_name_H-M   'P 1'
#
loop_
_entity.id
_entity.type
_entity.pdbx_description
1 polymer ?
#
loop_
_entity_poly.entity_id
_entity_poly.type
_entity_poly.pdbx_seq_one_letter_code
_entity_poly.pdbx_strand_id
1 'polypeptide(L)'
;ADLNALYRESPALWSQDFDPAGFQWLTSDDADHNTLSFVRIGKNGEQMVVVVNFSGEAWENYQVPLTKGGKWIEVLTTDDASYGGSDIHNGTFDAVEGEYHSRDWSAKITVPALGAVFLKPEL
;
A
#
# COMPACT_ATOMS: atom_id res chain seq x y z
N ALA A 1 12.24 8.23 -12.19
CA ALA A 1 13.46 7.76 -11.47
C ALA A 1 13.15 7.38 -10.02
N ASP A 2 11.93 7.71 -9.59
CA ASP A 2 11.47 7.88 -8.24
C ASP A 2 11.22 6.52 -7.58
N LEU A 3 10.74 5.54 -8.35
CA LEU A 3 10.65 4.15 -7.89
C LEU A 3 12.01 3.60 -7.42
N ASN A 4 13.09 3.88 -8.16
CA ASN A 4 14.44 3.46 -7.76
C ASN A 4 14.95 4.26 -6.54
N ALA A 5 14.51 5.50 -6.36
CA ALA A 5 14.83 6.28 -5.17
C ALA A 5 14.10 5.68 -3.95
N LEU A 6 12.79 5.48 -4.05
CA LEU A 6 11.96 4.85 -3.02
C LEU A 6 12.49 3.47 -2.62
N TYR A 7 12.86 2.64 -3.59
CA TYR A 7 13.43 1.32 -3.35
C TYR A 7 14.69 1.40 -2.48
N ARG A 8 15.63 2.29 -2.83
CA ARG A 8 16.88 2.47 -2.09
C ARG A 8 16.65 3.03 -0.68
N GLU A 9 15.71 3.96 -0.53
CA GLU A 9 15.40 4.63 0.73
C GLU A 9 14.54 3.80 1.69
N SER A 10 13.95 2.69 1.23
CA SER A 10 12.99 1.90 2.00
C SER A 10 13.53 0.49 2.28
N PRO A 11 14.23 0.25 3.41
CA PRO A 11 14.74 -1.07 3.78
C PRO A 11 13.69 -2.17 3.79
N ALA A 12 12.41 -1.84 4.05
CA ALA A 12 11.30 -2.79 3.95
C ALA A 12 11.23 -3.51 2.58
N LEU A 13 11.64 -2.84 1.49
CA LEU A 13 11.54 -3.36 0.13
C LEU A 13 12.68 -4.32 -0.26
N TRP A 14 13.75 -4.43 0.53
CA TRP A 14 14.92 -5.26 0.17
C TRP A 14 15.63 -5.98 1.33
N SER A 15 15.53 -5.49 2.56
CA SER A 15 16.35 -6.01 3.68
C SER A 15 16.00 -7.43 4.12
N GLN A 16 14.80 -7.92 3.79
CA GLN A 16 14.28 -9.25 4.15
C GLN A 16 13.69 -10.02 2.95
N ASP A 17 14.20 -9.83 1.73
CA ASP A 17 13.65 -10.50 0.52
C ASP A 17 13.65 -12.04 0.57
N PHE A 18 14.57 -12.63 1.34
CA PHE A 18 14.73 -14.09 1.44
C PHE A 18 14.19 -14.67 2.75
N ASP A 19 13.49 -13.86 3.55
CA ASP A 19 12.88 -14.29 4.81
C ASP A 19 11.35 -14.14 4.72
N PRO A 20 10.56 -15.19 5.00
CA PRO A 20 9.10 -15.09 5.05
C PRO A 20 8.59 -13.98 5.97
N ALA A 21 9.33 -13.60 7.02
CA ALA A 21 8.97 -12.50 7.91
C ALA A 21 8.98 -11.12 7.20
N GLY A 22 9.63 -11.02 6.04
CA GLY A 22 9.72 -9.79 5.24
C GLY A 22 8.50 -9.49 4.37
N PHE A 23 7.52 -10.40 4.30
CA PHE A 23 6.35 -10.29 3.46
C PHE A 23 5.10 -10.88 4.13
N GLN A 24 3.96 -10.21 4.00
CA GLN A 24 2.68 -10.80 4.37
C GLN A 24 1.56 -10.30 3.45
N TRP A 25 0.69 -11.20 3.02
CA TRP A 25 -0.55 -10.83 2.33
C TRP A 25 -1.47 -10.05 3.28
N LEU A 26 -2.14 -9.04 2.71
CA LEU A 26 -3.18 -8.27 3.37
C LEU A 26 -4.54 -8.67 2.80
N THR A 27 -4.66 -8.60 1.48
CA THR A 27 -5.78 -9.11 0.70
C THR A 27 -5.22 -9.80 -0.53
N SER A 28 -5.46 -11.10 -0.68
CA SER A 28 -4.95 -11.91 -1.80
C SER A 28 -6.06 -12.56 -2.64
N ASP A 29 -7.30 -12.42 -2.21
CA ASP A 29 -8.48 -13.14 -2.69
C ASP A 29 -9.58 -12.20 -3.21
N ASP A 30 -9.25 -10.93 -3.46
CA ASP A 30 -10.18 -9.93 -3.96
C ASP A 30 -10.24 -9.89 -5.49
N ALA A 31 -10.69 -11.02 -6.06
CA ALA A 31 -10.84 -11.21 -7.49
C ALA A 31 -11.94 -10.31 -8.08
N ASP A 32 -12.96 -9.96 -7.30
CA ASP A 32 -14.08 -9.12 -7.74
C ASP A 32 -13.60 -7.69 -8.08
N HIS A 33 -12.67 -7.13 -7.31
CA HIS A 33 -12.04 -5.83 -7.59
C HIS A 33 -10.74 -5.94 -8.40
N ASN A 34 -10.27 -7.16 -8.69
CA ASN A 34 -8.99 -7.45 -9.32
C ASN A 34 -7.81 -6.72 -8.62
N THR A 35 -7.83 -6.74 -7.29
CA THR A 35 -6.90 -6.00 -6.44
C THR A 35 -6.12 -6.95 -5.53
N LEU A 36 -4.84 -6.64 -5.32
CA LEU A 36 -3.98 -7.31 -4.35
C LEU A 36 -3.41 -6.30 -3.37
N SER A 37 -3.30 -6.66 -2.11
CA SER A 37 -2.58 -5.87 -1.12
C SER A 37 -1.66 -6.74 -0.28
N PHE A 38 -0.49 -6.20 0.06
CA PHE A 38 0.50 -6.87 0.89
C PHE A 38 1.34 -5.86 1.67
N VAL A 39 1.98 -6.34 2.73
CA VAL A 39 2.96 -5.57 3.50
C VAL A 39 4.35 -6.17 3.32
N ARG A 40 5.33 -5.29 3.16
CA ARG A 40 6.76 -5.57 3.22
C ARG A 40 7.30 -5.07 4.56
N ILE A 41 8.11 -5.89 5.22
CA ILE A 41 8.64 -5.61 6.55
C ILE A 41 10.17 -5.66 6.53
N GLY A 42 10.81 -4.59 6.99
CA GLY A 42 12.26 -4.48 7.11
C GLY A 42 12.80 -5.11 8.39
N LYS A 43 14.11 -5.35 8.43
CA LYS A 43 14.79 -5.97 9.58
C LYS A 43 14.61 -5.20 10.89
N ASN A 44 14.40 -3.88 10.84
CA ASN A 44 14.22 -3.05 12.04
C ASN A 44 12.74 -2.72 12.28
N GLY A 45 11.82 -3.43 11.62
CA GLY A 45 10.38 -3.20 11.74
C GLY A 45 9.83 -2.10 10.85
N GLU A 46 10.62 -1.59 9.88
CA GLU A 46 10.11 -0.68 8.84
C GLU A 46 8.99 -1.36 8.05
N GLN A 47 7.97 -0.62 7.65
CA GLN A 47 6.83 -1.20 6.92
C GLN A 47 6.51 -0.42 5.65
N MET A 48 6.13 -1.16 4.63
CA MET A 48 5.55 -0.62 3.39
C MET A 48 4.34 -1.46 3.04
N VAL A 49 3.16 -0.85 3.05
CA VAL A 49 1.95 -1.46 2.49
C VAL A 49 1.89 -1.10 1.01
N VAL A 50 1.60 -2.09 0.17
CA VAL A 50 1.42 -1.90 -1.26
C VAL A 50 0.04 -2.43 -1.63
N VAL A 51 -0.71 -1.62 -2.38
CA VAL A 51 -2.01 -2.02 -2.95
C VAL A 51 -1.91 -1.85 -4.45
N VAL A 52 -2.29 -2.88 -5.19
CA VAL A 52 -2.19 -2.93 -6.65
C VAL A 52 -3.55 -3.28 -7.22
N ASN A 53 -4.07 -2.43 -8.09
CA ASN A 53 -5.32 -2.63 -8.81
C ASN A 53 -5.01 -2.97 -10.27
N PHE A 54 -5.39 -4.17 -10.71
CA PHE A 54 -5.22 -4.62 -12.08
C PHE A 54 -6.49 -4.46 -12.92
N SER A 55 -7.57 -3.91 -12.35
CA SER A 55 -8.78 -3.58 -13.11
C SER A 55 -8.61 -2.30 -13.93
N GLY A 56 -9.47 -2.13 -14.93
CA GLY A 56 -9.55 -0.91 -15.75
C GLY A 56 -10.33 0.23 -15.08
N GLU A 57 -10.84 0.02 -13.87
CA GLU A 57 -11.63 0.99 -13.11
C GLU A 57 -10.88 1.42 -11.86
N ALA A 58 -11.05 2.68 -11.45
CA ALA A 58 -10.50 3.16 -10.18
C ALA A 58 -11.46 2.81 -9.05
N TRP A 59 -10.93 2.34 -7.93
CA TRP A 59 -11.73 1.99 -6.76
C TRP A 59 -11.68 3.12 -5.74
N GLU A 60 -12.76 3.89 -5.65
CA GLU A 60 -12.96 4.88 -4.60
C GLU A 60 -13.39 4.23 -3.28
N ASN A 61 -12.96 4.79 -2.15
CA ASN A 61 -13.28 4.30 -0.82
C ASN A 61 -12.95 2.81 -0.59
N TYR A 62 -11.96 2.29 -1.32
CA TYR A 62 -11.46 0.93 -1.19
C TYR A 62 -10.86 0.74 0.20
N GLN A 63 -11.37 -0.23 0.95
CA GLN A 63 -10.92 -0.50 2.30
C GLN A 63 -9.71 -1.42 2.25
N VAL A 64 -8.57 -0.98 2.78
CA VAL A 64 -7.35 -1.79 2.88
C VAL A 64 -7.06 -2.09 4.36
N PRO A 65 -6.77 -3.35 4.73
CA PRO A 65 -6.39 -3.67 6.10
C PRO A 65 -4.94 -3.20 6.34
N LEU A 66 -4.68 -2.62 7.50
CA LEU A 66 -3.39 -2.06 7.89
C LEU A 66 -2.84 -2.77 9.12
N THR A 67 -1.52 -2.72 9.29
CA THR A 67 -0.80 -3.43 10.36
C THR A 67 -0.90 -2.74 11.72
N LYS A 68 -1.18 -1.43 11.75
CA LYS A 68 -1.30 -0.62 12.96
C LYS A 68 -2.16 0.62 12.71
N GLY A 69 -2.68 1.19 13.79
CA GLY A 69 -3.36 2.47 13.80
C GLY A 69 -2.42 3.66 13.56
N GLY A 70 -2.97 4.87 13.63
CA GLY A 70 -2.23 6.12 13.44
C GLY A 70 -2.22 6.60 11.99
N LYS A 71 -1.33 7.54 11.69
CA LYS A 71 -1.24 8.19 10.38
C LYS A 71 -0.43 7.36 9.40
N TRP A 72 -0.88 7.38 8.16
CA TRP A 72 -0.25 6.74 7.01
C TRP A 72 -0.13 7.74 5.87
N ILE A 73 0.94 7.61 5.11
CA ILE A 73 1.30 8.52 4.03
C ILE A 73 1.47 7.69 2.76
N GLU A 74 0.82 8.11 1.69
CA GLU A 74 1.12 7.65 0.35
C GLU A 74 2.46 8.26 -0.10
N VAL A 75 3.45 7.40 -0.27
CA VAL A 75 4.81 7.80 -0.65
C VAL A 75 5.08 7.64 -2.15
N LEU A 76 4.23 6.88 -2.84
CA LEU A 76 4.25 6.75 -4.29
C LEU A 76 2.88 6.25 -4.76
N THR A 77 2.37 6.89 -5.81
CA THR A 77 1.31 6.35 -6.67
C THR A 77 1.88 6.22 -8.08
N THR A 78 1.58 5.12 -8.77
CA THR A 78 1.97 4.99 -10.19
C THR A 78 1.05 5.79 -11.12
N ASP A 79 -0.04 6.34 -10.59
CA ASP A 79 -1.02 7.14 -11.34
C ASP A 79 -0.72 8.65 -11.31
N ASP A 80 0.41 9.07 -10.74
CA ASP A 80 0.86 10.46 -10.77
C ASP A 80 0.95 10.98 -12.23
N ALA A 81 0.48 12.22 -12.47
CA ALA A 81 0.49 12.83 -13.80
C ALA A 81 1.89 12.88 -14.43
N SER A 82 2.95 12.97 -13.63
CA SER A 82 4.34 12.96 -14.10
C SER A 82 4.76 11.63 -14.72
N TYR A 83 4.07 10.53 -14.39
CA TYR A 83 4.23 9.22 -15.01
C TYR A 83 3.20 8.96 -16.12
N GLY A 84 2.32 9.92 -16.40
CA GLY A 84 1.26 9.83 -17.40
C GLY A 84 -0.03 9.20 -16.87
N GLY A 85 -0.22 9.13 -15.55
CA GLY A 85 -1.47 8.68 -14.94
C GLY A 85 -2.54 9.77 -14.83
N SER A 86 -3.62 9.43 -14.12
CA SER A 86 -4.82 10.27 -13.94
C SER A 86 -4.73 11.24 -12.75
N ASP A 87 -3.59 11.30 -12.09
CA ASP A 87 -3.27 12.17 -10.94
C ASP A 87 -4.09 11.89 -9.68
N ILE A 88 -4.40 10.62 -9.41
CA ILE A 88 -5.04 10.21 -8.17
C ILE A 88 -4.00 10.07 -7.05
N HIS A 89 -4.18 10.85 -5.98
CA HIS A 89 -3.34 10.86 -4.78
C HIS A 89 -4.18 10.75 -3.50
N ASN A 90 -3.72 9.93 -2.55
CA ASN A 90 -4.35 9.79 -1.24
C ASN A 90 -3.72 10.71 -0.18
N GLY A 91 -2.49 11.17 -0.39
CA GLY A 91 -1.77 12.01 0.56
C GLY A 91 -1.59 11.34 1.93
N THR A 92 -1.94 12.05 3.01
CA THR A 92 -1.88 11.53 4.38
C THR A 92 -3.29 11.24 4.91
N PHE A 93 -3.48 10.07 5.51
CA PHE A 93 -4.76 9.63 6.06
C PHE A 93 -4.57 8.87 7.39
N ASP A 94 -5.66 8.71 8.13
CA ASP A 94 -5.67 8.01 9.41
C ASP A 94 -6.19 6.58 9.24
N ALA A 95 -5.49 5.62 9.86
CA ALA A 95 -6.00 4.27 10.04
C ALA A 95 -7.08 4.27 11.14
N VAL A 96 -8.22 3.65 10.83
CA VAL A 96 -9.39 3.57 11.70
C VAL A 96 -9.46 2.18 12.34
N GLU A 97 -9.81 2.15 13.63
CA GLU A 97 -10.02 0.92 14.38
C GLU A 97 -11.29 0.21 13.90
N GLY A 98 -11.20 -1.09 13.67
CA GLY A 98 -12.30 -1.93 13.22
C GLY A 98 -11.78 -3.17 12.51
N GLU A 99 -12.23 -4.35 12.96
CA GLU A 99 -11.78 -5.62 12.41
C GLU A 99 -12.09 -5.72 10.91
N TYR A 100 -11.05 -5.93 10.12
CA TYR A 100 -11.16 -6.09 8.67
C TYR A 100 -10.04 -7.01 8.17
N HIS A 101 -10.39 -8.08 7.44
CA HIS A 101 -9.46 -9.14 7.01
C HIS A 101 -8.51 -9.61 8.14
N SER A 102 -9.06 -9.90 9.31
CA SER A 102 -8.31 -10.37 10.49
C SER A 102 -7.23 -9.39 10.99
N ARG A 103 -7.45 -8.09 10.79
CA ARG A 103 -6.64 -7.01 11.37
C ARG A 103 -7.51 -5.99 12.08
N ASP A 104 -6.98 -5.39 13.13
CA ASP A 104 -7.70 -4.43 13.97
C ASP A 104 -7.83 -3.03 13.34
N TRP A 105 -7.08 -2.75 12.27
CA TRP A 105 -6.97 -1.43 11.66
C TRP A 105 -7.15 -1.50 10.15
N SER A 106 -7.81 -0.50 9.59
CA SER A 106 -7.96 -0.35 8.14
C SER A 106 -8.08 1.12 7.75
N ALA A 107 -7.93 1.42 6.46
CA ALA A 107 -8.20 2.75 5.92
C ALA A 107 -8.98 2.62 4.62
N LYS A 108 -9.77 3.67 4.29
CA LYS A 108 -10.40 3.82 2.99
C LYS A 108 -9.56 4.74 2.14
N ILE A 109 -9.12 4.26 1.00
CA ILE A 109 -8.28 4.98 0.04
C ILE A 109 -8.89 4.89 -1.35
N THR A 110 -8.38 5.70 -2.28
CA THR A 110 -8.67 5.56 -3.71
C THR A 110 -7.52 4.80 -4.35
N VAL A 111 -7.80 3.67 -5.00
CA VAL A 111 -6.79 2.90 -5.74
C VAL A 111 -6.99 3.13 -7.24
N PRO A 112 -6.02 3.74 -7.95
CA PRO A 112 -6.16 4.07 -9.36
C PRO A 112 -6.36 2.84 -10.25
N ALA A 113 -7.00 3.00 -11.41
CA ALA A 113 -7.11 1.96 -12.43
C ALA A 113 -5.71 1.57 -12.94
N LEU A 114 -5.45 0.27 -13.10
CA LEU A 114 -4.15 -0.27 -13.53
C LEU A 114 -2.95 0.32 -12.76
N GLY A 115 -3.16 0.68 -11.48
CA GLY A 115 -2.22 1.43 -10.67
C GLY A 115 -1.78 0.70 -9.40
N ALA A 116 -0.69 1.19 -8.80
CA ALA A 116 -0.22 0.76 -7.50
C ALA A 116 0.02 1.96 -6.59
N VAL A 117 -0.36 1.83 -5.32
CA VAL A 117 -0.11 2.81 -4.25
C VAL A 117 0.78 2.19 -3.17
N PHE A 118 1.74 2.98 -2.70
CA PHE A 118 2.72 2.60 -1.68
C PHE A 118 2.50 3.47 -0.46
N LEU A 119 2.27 2.83 0.69
CA LEU A 119 1.85 3.47 1.92
C LEU A 119 2.86 3.17 3.03
N LYS A 120 3.30 4.21 3.72
CA LYS A 120 4.15 4.09 4.92
C LYS A 120 3.42 4.62 6.14
N PRO A 121 3.60 4.02 7.32
CA PRO A 121 3.16 4.66 8.55
C PRO A 121 4.00 5.90 8.82
N GLU A 122 3.36 6.96 9.31
CA GLU A 122 4.06 8.11 9.89
C GLU A 122 4.73 7.66 11.19
N LEU A 123 5.97 8.13 11.42
CA LEU A 123 6.80 7.76 12.57
C LEU A 123 6.33 8.46 13.86
#